data_AF-A0A9E3FJM2-F1
#
_entry.id   AF-A0A9E3FJM2-F1
#
_cell.length_a   1.000
_cell.length_b   1.000
_cell.length_c   1.000
_cell.angle_alpha   90.00
_cell.angle_beta   90.00
_cell.angle_gamma   90.00
#
_symmetry.space_group_name_H-M   'P 1'
#
loop_
_entity.id
_entity.type
_entity.pdbx_description
1 polymer ?
#
loop_
_entity_poly.entity_id
_entity_poly.type
_entity_poly.pdbx_seq_one_letter_code
_entity_poly.pdbx_strand_id
1 'polypeptide(L)'
;MSEVCPSHDPTPLLTARESQTKPALHVVRPQERPRRLLLCLDGVPFEVVSEAKSRGMFDNFKEPARLLSPFPTLTNVALAEMLGATPPNGYESLYFDREAKELRGGVRKYIGRRTPDKVPSSYMDELDYQEPLAFEFLIYVATEAVWRADMRRFRERFLSAPPARDFFGFLKATDGLLHIGGPARLAVALESLDKLLREIQRAAGSETEVVLFSDHGMNLVENRRLHLQSYLARNGYEVVGNMRRPRGKMRVSAPAFGLCGYAALYCGEETDRGELAEGLRQLEGVDFSVYRDEDDQTAVVKGASGRARIHRAERGGETFYRYEQLGGDPLRLAPAVHTLGAEGRLDAEGFARDADWLARTWGHTYPDALANVYGSVFAPRVRHTADVLVSLRDGYYYGATSFSRMVRLLATHGNALRSSSHAFLMSTHRTFPTHVRSTEARPVLRG
;
A
#
# COMPACT_ATOMS: atom_id res chain seq x y z
N MET A 1 -55.62 -52.38 76.51
CA MET A 1 -55.21 -53.21 77.66
C MET A 1 -53.79 -53.66 77.41
N SER A 2 -52.90 -53.32 78.35
CA SER A 2 -51.56 -53.86 78.63
C SER A 2 -50.48 -53.71 77.53
N GLU A 3 -49.48 -52.84 77.74
CA GLU A 3 -48.18 -53.15 78.41
C GLU A 3 -47.32 -54.05 77.50
N VAL A 4 -46.09 -53.73 77.08
CA VAL A 4 -44.89 -53.47 77.89
C VAL A 4 -43.78 -52.89 76.95
N CYS A 5 -43.12 -51.80 77.36
CA CYS A 5 -41.68 -51.53 77.10
C CYS A 5 -40.87 -52.15 78.27
N PRO A 6 -39.55 -52.44 78.21
CA PRO A 6 -38.52 -51.73 77.43
C PRO A 6 -37.32 -52.59 76.95
N SER A 7 -36.43 -52.03 76.13
CA SER A 7 -35.02 -51.79 76.52
C SER A 7 -34.23 -51.20 75.35
N HIS A 8 -33.65 -50.03 75.60
CA HIS A 8 -32.71 -49.34 74.73
C HIS A 8 -31.34 -50.02 74.71
N ASP A 9 -30.73 -50.11 73.53
CA ASP A 9 -29.28 -49.94 73.39
C ASP A 9 -28.96 -49.32 72.00
N PRO A 10 -28.29 -48.15 71.92
CA PRO A 10 -28.09 -47.44 70.67
C PRO A 10 -26.73 -47.78 70.04
N THR A 11 -26.74 -48.51 68.92
CA THR A 11 -25.56 -48.62 68.05
C THR A 11 -25.70 -47.63 66.88
N PRO A 12 -24.76 -46.70 66.67
CA PRO A 12 -24.87 -45.72 65.60
C PRO A 12 -24.59 -46.33 64.22
N LEU A 13 -25.55 -46.16 63.31
CA LEU A 13 -25.41 -46.39 61.87
C LEU A 13 -24.33 -45.46 61.30
N LEU A 14 -23.17 -46.03 60.98
CA LEU A 14 -22.14 -45.42 60.15
C LEU A 14 -22.71 -45.21 58.74
N THR A 15 -23.02 -43.96 58.44
CA THR A 15 -23.39 -43.50 57.10
C THR A 15 -22.17 -43.47 56.19
N ALA A 16 -22.37 -44.01 54.98
CA ALA A 16 -21.40 -44.01 53.90
C ALA A 16 -20.90 -42.60 53.57
N ARG A 17 -19.58 -42.43 53.53
CA ARG A 17 -18.93 -41.33 52.81
C ARG A 17 -18.13 -41.94 51.66
N GLU A 18 -18.80 -42.11 50.52
CA GLU A 18 -18.11 -42.25 49.25
C GLU A 18 -17.34 -40.95 48.96
N SER A 19 -16.03 -41.08 48.86
CA SER A 19 -15.12 -40.04 48.41
C SER A 19 -15.36 -39.78 46.91
N GLN A 20 -16.26 -38.85 46.60
CA GLN A 20 -16.31 -38.25 45.27
C GLN A 20 -15.19 -37.21 45.16
N THR A 21 -14.01 -37.64 44.74
CA THR A 21 -13.02 -36.75 44.15
C THR A 21 -13.62 -36.12 42.90
N LYS A 22 -14.09 -34.87 43.03
CA LYS A 22 -14.42 -34.01 41.88
C LYS A 22 -13.20 -33.98 40.95
N PRO A 23 -13.34 -34.31 39.65
CA PRO A 23 -12.27 -34.05 38.71
C PRO A 23 -12.03 -32.54 38.72
N ALA A 24 -10.79 -32.14 39.01
CA ALA A 24 -10.37 -30.77 38.85
C ALA A 24 -10.70 -30.37 37.42
N LEU A 25 -11.62 -29.41 37.26
CA LEU A 25 -11.81 -28.69 36.01
C LEU A 25 -10.43 -28.13 35.64
N HIS A 26 -9.73 -28.82 34.73
CA HIS A 26 -8.65 -28.22 33.99
C HIS A 26 -9.30 -27.06 33.25
N VAL A 27 -9.15 -25.86 33.81
CA VAL A 27 -9.29 -24.63 33.05
C VAL A 27 -8.22 -24.74 31.98
N VAL A 28 -8.62 -25.24 30.82
CA VAL A 28 -7.85 -25.05 29.58
C VAL A 28 -7.79 -23.54 29.45
N ARG A 29 -6.66 -22.95 29.87
CA ARG A 29 -6.39 -21.55 29.53
C ARG A 29 -6.55 -21.50 28.02
N PRO A 30 -7.40 -20.60 27.49
CA PRO A 30 -7.43 -20.36 26.05
C PRO A 30 -5.98 -20.20 25.62
N GLN A 31 -5.57 -20.95 24.61
CA GLN A 31 -4.23 -20.80 24.07
C GLN A 31 -4.14 -19.36 23.57
N GLU A 32 -3.57 -18.48 24.38
CA GLU A 32 -3.50 -17.05 24.09
C GLU A 32 -2.72 -16.93 22.79
N ARG A 33 -3.38 -16.39 21.75
CA ARG A 33 -2.73 -16.15 20.47
C ARG A 33 -1.45 -15.35 20.76
N PRO A 34 -0.30 -15.75 20.19
CA PRO A 34 0.94 -15.05 20.48
C PRO A 34 0.84 -13.58 20.11
N ARG A 35 1.44 -12.71 20.93
CA ARG A 35 1.50 -11.26 20.68
C ARG A 35 2.10 -11.01 19.31
N ARG A 36 1.48 -10.16 18.49
CA ARG A 36 2.03 -9.76 17.19
C ARG A 36 2.63 -8.36 17.23
N LEU A 37 3.84 -8.24 16.68
CA LEU A 37 4.40 -7.00 16.16
C LEU A 37 4.13 -6.94 14.66
N LEU A 38 3.22 -6.06 14.25
CA LEU A 38 3.05 -5.69 12.85
C LEU A 38 3.94 -4.46 12.59
N LEU A 39 4.92 -4.59 11.69
CA LEU A 39 5.87 -3.52 11.40
C LEU A 39 5.88 -3.22 9.89
N CYS A 40 5.46 -2.00 9.54
CA CYS A 40 5.54 -1.48 8.18
C CYS A 40 6.82 -0.66 8.00
N LEU A 41 7.59 -0.97 6.96
CA LEU A 41 8.71 -0.17 6.47
C LEU A 41 8.25 0.61 5.24
N ASP A 42 8.40 1.92 5.25
CA ASP A 42 7.96 2.79 4.16
C ASP A 42 8.86 2.62 2.92
N GLY A 43 8.27 2.24 1.78
CA GLY A 43 8.93 2.23 0.48
C GLY A 43 10.11 1.27 0.31
N VAL A 44 10.12 0.13 1.00
CA VAL A 44 11.19 -0.87 0.89
C VAL A 44 10.82 -1.95 -0.15
N PRO A 45 11.57 -2.06 -1.28
CA PRO A 45 11.27 -3.01 -2.34
C PRO A 45 11.46 -4.48 -1.93
N PHE A 46 10.67 -5.36 -2.54
CA PHE A 46 10.83 -6.82 -2.40
C PHE A 46 12.24 -7.31 -2.73
N GLU A 47 12.82 -6.80 -3.82
CA GLU A 47 14.14 -7.21 -4.28
C GLU A 47 15.23 -6.89 -3.24
N VAL A 48 15.12 -5.75 -2.55
CA VAL A 48 16.08 -5.32 -1.52
C VAL A 48 16.02 -6.26 -0.30
N VAL A 49 14.81 -6.63 0.13
CA VAL A 49 14.65 -7.56 1.26
C VAL A 49 15.07 -8.98 0.89
N SER A 50 14.75 -9.43 -0.32
CA SER A 50 15.17 -10.73 -0.83
C SER A 50 16.69 -10.85 -0.90
N GLU A 51 17.36 -9.79 -1.37
CA GLU A 51 18.82 -9.71 -1.39
C GLU A 51 19.42 -9.63 0.02
N ALA A 52 18.82 -8.86 0.93
CA ALA A 52 19.26 -8.84 2.33
C ALA A 52 19.17 -10.24 2.96
N LYS A 53 18.08 -10.96 2.68
CA LYS A 53 17.86 -12.32 3.18
C LYS A 53 18.86 -13.33 2.61
N SER A 54 19.17 -13.26 1.32
CA SER A 54 20.17 -14.15 0.70
C SER A 54 21.58 -13.94 1.27
N ARG A 55 21.84 -12.80 1.91
CA ARG A 55 23.08 -12.48 2.64
C ARG A 55 23.04 -12.86 4.13
N GLY A 56 21.97 -13.52 4.60
CA GLY A 56 21.82 -13.99 5.98
C GLY A 56 21.12 -13.02 6.94
N MET A 57 20.66 -11.86 6.48
CA MET A 57 19.80 -10.99 7.31
C MET A 57 18.40 -11.61 7.41
N PHE A 58 17.67 -11.37 8.50
CA PHE A 58 16.30 -11.87 8.67
C PHE A 58 16.19 -13.40 8.49
N ASP A 59 17.22 -14.16 8.88
CA ASP A 59 17.25 -15.63 8.78
C ASP A 59 16.17 -16.34 9.63
N ASN A 60 15.68 -15.67 10.66
CA ASN A 60 14.59 -16.11 11.54
C ASN A 60 13.20 -15.85 10.94
N PHE A 61 13.11 -15.12 9.81
CA PHE A 61 11.87 -14.96 9.06
C PHE A 61 11.68 -16.09 8.07
N LYS A 62 10.43 -16.38 7.69
CA LYS A 62 10.10 -17.18 6.51
C LYS A 62 10.44 -16.42 5.22
N GLU A 63 10.28 -17.07 4.08
CA GLU A 63 10.52 -16.44 2.77
C GLU A 63 9.57 -15.25 2.56
N PRO A 64 10.06 -14.14 1.97
CA PRO A 64 9.22 -13.00 1.68
C PRO A 64 8.25 -13.33 0.53
N ALA A 65 7.01 -12.88 0.71
CA ALA A 65 6.00 -12.80 -0.32
C ALA A 65 6.02 -11.42 -0.98
N ARG A 66 5.56 -11.34 -2.23
CA ARG A 66 5.34 -10.06 -2.91
C ARG A 66 3.99 -9.47 -2.50
N LEU A 67 4.02 -8.33 -1.84
CA LEU A 67 2.82 -7.56 -1.54
C LEU A 67 2.62 -6.53 -2.66
N LEU A 68 1.54 -6.66 -3.42
CA LEU A 68 1.30 -5.86 -4.62
C LEU A 68 0.63 -4.55 -4.24
N SER A 69 1.35 -3.44 -4.34
CA SER A 69 0.82 -2.10 -4.06
C SER A 69 -0.12 -1.62 -5.17
N PRO A 70 -1.19 -0.89 -4.83
CA PRO A 70 -2.04 -0.22 -5.83
C PRO A 70 -1.28 0.86 -6.60
N PHE A 71 -1.70 1.15 -7.82
CA PHE A 71 -1.29 2.30 -8.63
C PHE A 71 -2.24 3.51 -8.43
N PRO A 72 -1.75 4.74 -8.18
CA PRO A 72 -0.34 5.09 -7.93
C PRO A 72 0.17 4.51 -6.61
N THR A 73 1.41 4.05 -6.63
CA THR A 73 2.05 3.35 -5.50
C THR A 73 2.52 4.35 -4.47
N LEU A 74 1.61 4.83 -3.64
CA LEU A 74 1.83 5.87 -2.64
C LEU A 74 1.40 5.36 -1.25
N THR A 75 2.16 5.67 -0.21
CA THR A 75 1.92 5.22 1.17
C THR A 75 0.47 5.32 1.63
N ASN A 76 -0.14 6.50 1.52
CA ASN A 76 -1.51 6.72 2.01
C ASN A 76 -2.55 5.92 1.20
N VAL A 77 -2.30 5.71 -0.09
CA VAL A 77 -3.20 4.93 -0.96
C VAL A 77 -3.04 3.43 -0.66
N ALA A 78 -1.80 2.96 -0.60
CA ALA A 78 -1.45 1.57 -0.33
C ALA A 78 -1.93 1.12 1.05
N LEU A 79 -1.59 1.85 2.11
CA LEU A 79 -1.98 1.49 3.47
C LEU A 79 -3.48 1.60 3.71
N ALA A 80 -4.17 2.57 3.08
CA ALA A 80 -5.63 2.62 3.16
C ALA A 80 -6.27 1.38 2.55
N GLU A 81 -5.81 0.94 1.37
CA GLU A 81 -6.34 -0.26 0.70
C GLU A 81 -5.97 -1.54 1.48
N MET A 82 -4.71 -1.68 1.89
CA MET A 82 -4.19 -2.84 2.62
C MET A 82 -4.87 -3.08 3.97
N LEU A 83 -5.28 -2.02 4.65
CA LEU A 83 -5.90 -2.11 5.98
C LEU A 83 -7.43 -1.97 5.91
N GLY A 84 -7.98 -1.70 4.73
CA GLY A 84 -9.40 -1.39 4.55
C GLY A 84 -9.82 -0.16 5.37
N ALA A 85 -8.95 0.85 5.41
CA ALA A 85 -9.19 2.13 6.06
C ALA A 85 -9.83 3.13 5.10
N THR A 86 -10.23 4.30 5.62
CA THR A 86 -10.86 5.33 4.78
C THR A 86 -9.86 5.88 3.75
N PRO A 87 -10.27 6.02 2.48
CA PRO A 87 -9.41 6.59 1.45
C PRO A 87 -8.97 8.03 1.79
N PRO A 88 -7.71 8.41 1.49
CA PRO A 88 -7.25 9.78 1.67
C PRO A 88 -7.99 10.75 0.72
N ASN A 89 -7.98 12.05 1.04
CA ASN A 89 -8.69 13.05 0.22
C ASN A 89 -8.16 13.10 -1.22
N GLY A 90 -6.85 12.96 -1.40
CA GLY A 90 -6.20 12.88 -2.70
C GLY A 90 -4.97 11.98 -2.64
N TYR A 91 -4.29 11.86 -3.77
CA TYR A 91 -3.11 11.01 -3.91
C TYR A 91 -1.94 11.45 -3.01
N GLU A 92 -1.82 12.76 -2.81
CA GLU A 92 -0.79 13.40 -1.98
C GLU A 92 -1.40 14.47 -1.06
N SER A 93 -0.57 15.02 -0.16
CA SER A 93 -0.97 16.07 0.79
C SER A 93 -1.43 17.36 0.12
N LEU A 94 -0.98 17.64 -1.11
CA LEU A 94 -1.57 18.66 -1.99
C LEU A 94 -2.42 17.93 -3.03
N TYR A 95 -3.69 18.25 -3.11
CA TYR A 95 -4.63 17.61 -4.03
C TYR A 95 -5.61 18.62 -4.61
N PHE A 96 -6.28 18.26 -5.70
CA PHE A 96 -7.38 19.04 -6.24
C PHE A 96 -8.70 18.52 -5.65
N ASP A 97 -9.42 19.38 -4.94
CA ASP A 97 -10.75 19.11 -4.42
C ASP A 97 -11.76 19.32 -5.55
N ARG A 98 -12.37 18.22 -6.02
CA ARG A 98 -13.31 18.25 -7.15
C ARG A 98 -14.60 19.00 -6.82
N GLU A 99 -15.05 18.95 -5.57
CA GLU A 99 -16.28 19.62 -5.13
C GLU A 99 -16.04 21.13 -5.03
N ALA A 100 -14.93 21.53 -4.43
CA ALA A 100 -14.55 22.94 -4.30
C ALA A 100 -13.93 23.55 -5.58
N LYS A 101 -13.61 22.70 -6.57
CA LYS A 101 -12.92 23.03 -7.83
C LYS A 101 -11.61 23.81 -7.59
N GLU A 102 -10.80 23.41 -6.61
CA GLU A 102 -9.55 24.09 -6.23
C GLU A 102 -8.49 23.19 -5.59
N LEU A 103 -7.23 23.59 -5.63
CA LEU A 103 -6.15 22.95 -4.89
C LEU A 103 -6.28 23.18 -3.38
N ARG A 104 -6.12 22.12 -2.61
CA ARG A 104 -6.13 22.12 -1.15
C ARG A 104 -4.95 21.35 -0.57
N GLY A 105 -4.55 21.74 0.64
CA GLY A 105 -3.47 21.10 1.38
C GLY A 105 -2.07 21.67 1.12
N GLY A 106 -1.07 20.81 1.02
CA GLY A 106 0.35 21.17 0.88
C GLY A 106 1.06 21.53 2.19
N VAL A 107 2.24 22.18 2.10
CA VAL A 107 3.20 22.40 3.21
C VAL A 107 2.58 23.08 4.44
N ARG A 108 1.60 23.98 4.23
CA ARG A 108 0.92 24.69 5.34
C ARG A 108 0.20 23.74 6.32
N LYS A 109 -0.15 22.52 5.89
CA LYS A 109 -0.71 21.47 6.78
C LYS A 109 0.32 20.91 7.78
N TYR A 110 1.60 20.97 7.45
CA TYR A 110 2.67 20.41 8.30
C TYR A 110 3.22 21.42 9.33
N ILE A 111 2.98 22.72 9.13
CA ILE A 111 3.45 23.80 10.02
C ILE A 111 2.44 24.07 11.16
N GLY A 112 1.20 23.58 11.05
CA GLY A 112 0.18 23.66 12.09
C GLY A 112 -0.04 22.33 12.80
N ARG A 113 -0.31 22.34 14.12
CA ARG A 113 -0.84 21.19 14.89
C ARG A 113 -1.81 20.40 14.02
N ARG A 114 -1.56 19.08 13.85
CA ARG A 114 -2.44 18.05 13.24
C ARG A 114 -3.77 18.67 12.77
N THR A 115 -3.78 19.29 11.58
CA THR A 115 -4.89 20.14 11.17
C THR A 115 -6.22 19.36 11.14
N PRO A 116 -7.38 20.04 11.29
CA PRO A 116 -8.71 19.46 11.52
C PRO A 116 -9.25 18.48 10.46
N ASP A 117 -8.52 18.27 9.36
CA ASP A 117 -8.88 17.37 8.26
C ASP A 117 -8.42 15.93 8.50
N LYS A 118 -8.24 15.49 9.76
CA LYS A 118 -7.99 14.07 10.01
C LYS A 118 -9.23 13.33 9.55
N VAL A 119 -9.13 12.68 8.40
CA VAL A 119 -10.18 11.82 7.88
C VAL A 119 -10.45 10.77 8.95
N PRO A 120 -11.66 10.73 9.54
CA PRO A 120 -11.99 9.73 10.55
C PRO A 120 -11.74 8.32 10.00
N SER A 121 -11.22 7.42 10.84
CA SER A 121 -10.91 6.05 10.46
C SER A 121 -9.84 5.95 9.36
N SER A 122 -8.79 6.77 9.47
CA SER A 122 -7.57 6.63 8.66
C SER A 122 -6.72 5.49 9.23
N TYR A 123 -5.87 4.85 8.41
CA TYR A 123 -4.93 3.85 8.91
C TYR A 123 -4.02 4.40 10.03
N MET A 124 -3.78 5.72 10.05
CA MET A 124 -3.01 6.38 11.11
C MET A 124 -3.68 6.32 12.49
N ASP A 125 -4.99 6.04 12.57
CA ASP A 125 -5.70 5.78 13.82
C ASP A 125 -5.34 4.40 14.41
N GLU A 126 -4.79 3.50 13.58
CA GLU A 126 -4.45 2.14 13.96
C GLU A 126 -2.99 1.98 14.43
N LEU A 127 -2.16 3.01 14.24
CA LEU A 127 -0.73 2.98 14.56
C LEU A 127 -0.49 3.19 16.06
N ASP A 128 0.20 2.24 16.67
CA ASP A 128 0.78 2.39 18.01
C ASP A 128 2.09 3.19 17.99
N TYR A 129 2.79 3.13 16.85
CA TYR A 129 4.00 3.88 16.62
C TYR A 129 4.07 4.47 15.22
N GLN A 130 4.34 5.77 15.19
CA GLN A 130 4.81 6.51 14.03
C GLN A 130 5.80 7.56 14.53
N GLU A 131 6.77 7.92 13.70
CA GLU A 131 7.67 9.04 13.96
C GLU A 131 6.90 10.31 14.39
N PRO A 132 7.40 11.07 15.40
CA PRO A 132 6.81 12.35 15.77
C PRO A 132 6.86 13.39 14.64
N LEU A 133 5.77 14.14 14.45
CA LEU A 133 5.58 15.15 13.38
C LEU A 133 6.75 16.14 13.19
N ALA A 134 7.44 16.52 14.26
CA ALA A 134 8.57 17.45 14.18
C ALA A 134 9.73 16.92 13.30
N PHE A 135 9.79 15.61 13.05
CA PHE A 135 10.82 14.98 12.23
C PHE A 135 10.38 14.63 10.81
N GLU A 136 9.10 14.85 10.47
CA GLU A 136 8.52 14.44 9.18
C GLU A 136 9.19 15.11 7.96
N PHE A 137 9.78 16.29 8.12
CA PHE A 137 10.64 16.91 7.10
C PHE A 137 12.11 16.54 7.26
N LEU A 138 12.55 16.27 8.49
CA LEU A 138 13.94 15.93 8.80
C LEU A 138 14.34 14.56 8.24
N ILE A 139 13.38 13.65 7.99
CA ILE A 139 13.67 12.39 7.28
C ILE A 139 14.37 12.62 5.94
N TYR A 140 14.18 13.78 5.28
CA TYR A 140 14.81 14.09 3.98
C TYR A 140 16.07 14.97 4.10
N VAL A 141 16.48 15.34 5.32
CA VAL A 141 17.64 16.22 5.58
C VAL A 141 18.69 15.53 6.44
N ALA A 142 18.25 14.81 7.47
CA ALA A 142 19.09 14.15 8.46
C ALA A 142 18.72 12.65 8.59
N THR A 143 18.57 11.98 7.45
CA THR A 143 18.07 10.60 7.28
C THR A 143 18.62 9.62 8.33
N GLU A 144 19.94 9.55 8.52
CA GLU A 144 20.59 8.62 9.45
C GLU A 144 20.39 8.96 10.92
N ALA A 145 20.38 10.25 11.25
CA ALA A 145 20.13 10.70 12.63
C ALA A 145 18.69 10.39 13.03
N VAL A 146 17.76 10.63 12.10
CA VAL A 146 16.35 10.32 12.26
C VAL A 146 16.16 8.81 12.38
N TRP A 147 16.71 7.99 11.47
CA TRP A 147 16.65 6.52 11.55
C TRP A 147 17.10 5.98 12.92
N ARG A 148 18.28 6.40 13.40
CA ARG A 148 18.79 5.94 14.70
C ARG A 148 17.90 6.36 15.87
N ALA A 149 17.34 7.56 15.83
CA ALA A 149 16.43 8.03 16.87
C ALA A 149 15.09 7.30 16.80
N ASP A 150 14.58 7.03 15.60
CA ASP A 150 13.31 6.35 15.36
C ASP A 150 13.35 4.90 15.83
N MET A 151 14.43 4.19 15.52
CA MET A 151 14.67 2.81 15.98
C MET A 151 14.66 2.69 17.51
N ARG A 152 15.29 3.62 18.22
CA ARG A 152 15.29 3.63 19.70
C ARG A 152 13.89 3.88 20.26
N ARG A 153 13.20 4.91 19.76
CA ARG A 153 11.84 5.24 20.21
C ARG A 153 10.85 4.12 19.91
N PHE A 154 10.91 3.53 18.71
CA PHE A 154 10.10 2.39 18.32
C PHE A 154 10.28 1.23 19.29
N ARG A 155 11.53 0.83 19.56
CA ARG A 155 11.87 -0.23 20.53
C ARG A 155 11.27 0.05 21.91
N GLU A 156 11.51 1.24 22.45
CA GLU A 156 11.02 1.66 23.77
C GLU A 156 9.49 1.61 23.83
N ARG A 157 8.81 2.07 22.79
CA ARG A 157 7.34 2.07 22.69
C ARG A 157 6.78 0.66 22.60
N PHE A 158 7.37 -0.21 21.80
CA PHE A 158 6.95 -1.61 21.69
C PHE A 158 7.09 -2.35 23.02
N LEU A 159 8.26 -2.23 23.67
CA LEU A 159 8.54 -2.93 24.93
C LEU A 159 7.71 -2.40 26.11
N SER A 160 7.29 -1.14 26.05
CA SER A 160 6.45 -0.52 27.07
C SER A 160 4.95 -0.74 26.83
N ALA A 161 4.55 -1.23 25.65
CA ALA A 161 3.15 -1.49 25.34
C ALA A 161 2.65 -2.77 26.03
N PRO A 162 1.36 -2.83 26.41
CA PRO A 162 0.78 -4.01 27.06
C PRO A 162 0.99 -5.29 26.23
N PRO A 163 1.47 -6.39 26.83
CA PRO A 163 1.75 -7.62 26.09
C PRO A 163 0.51 -8.35 25.58
N ALA A 164 -0.66 -8.06 26.15
CA ALA A 164 -1.93 -8.71 25.82
C ALA A 164 -2.58 -8.25 24.49
N ARG A 165 -1.90 -7.40 23.71
CA ARG A 165 -2.42 -6.92 22.42
C ARG A 165 -1.34 -6.83 21.36
N ASP A 166 -1.79 -6.91 20.12
CA ASP A 166 -0.96 -6.64 18.95
C ASP A 166 -0.48 -5.18 18.96
N PHE A 167 0.70 -4.97 18.38
CA PHE A 167 1.33 -3.66 18.25
C PHE A 167 1.60 -3.36 16.78
N PHE A 168 1.16 -2.20 16.30
CA PHE A 168 1.40 -1.76 14.93
C PHE A 168 2.34 -0.56 14.87
N GLY A 169 3.55 -0.78 14.34
CA GLY A 169 4.53 0.27 14.07
C GLY A 169 4.69 0.59 12.59
N PHE A 170 4.98 1.85 12.28
CA PHE A 170 5.34 2.33 10.95
C PHE A 170 6.65 3.14 10.98
N LEU A 171 7.65 2.70 10.21
CA LEU A 171 8.98 3.31 10.13
C LEU A 171 9.19 4.06 8.82
N LYS A 172 8.78 5.33 8.82
CA LYS A 172 8.84 6.26 7.68
C LYS A 172 10.26 6.54 7.17
N ALA A 173 11.27 6.48 8.05
CA ALA A 173 12.63 6.87 7.71
C ALA A 173 13.30 6.00 6.62
N THR A 174 12.78 4.80 6.35
CA THR A 174 13.29 3.92 5.29
C THR A 174 13.09 4.50 3.89
N ASP A 175 11.94 5.14 3.63
CA ASP A 175 11.64 5.88 2.41
C ASP A 175 12.63 7.04 2.18
N GLY A 176 12.80 7.90 3.19
CA GLY A 176 13.73 9.02 3.14
C GLY A 176 15.19 8.59 2.93
N LEU A 177 15.61 7.49 3.58
CA LEU A 177 16.93 6.89 3.36
C LEU A 177 17.12 6.43 1.92
N LEU A 178 16.10 5.84 1.30
CA LEU A 178 16.20 5.31 -0.05
C LEU A 178 16.20 6.43 -1.10
N HIS A 179 15.32 7.43 -0.93
CA HIS A 179 15.26 8.60 -1.80
C HIS A 179 16.58 9.39 -1.87
N ILE A 180 17.26 9.57 -0.73
CA ILE A 180 18.44 10.45 -0.60
C ILE A 180 19.75 9.66 -0.56
N GLY A 181 19.77 8.54 0.15
CA GLY A 181 20.96 7.73 0.41
C GLY A 181 21.10 6.50 -0.49
N GLY A 182 20.04 6.10 -1.17
CA GLY A 182 20.02 4.95 -2.06
C GLY A 182 20.16 3.59 -1.36
N PRO A 183 20.28 2.50 -2.12
CA PRO A 183 20.21 1.13 -1.60
C PRO A 183 21.30 0.79 -0.58
N ALA A 184 22.50 1.33 -0.74
CA ALA A 184 23.62 1.07 0.17
C ALA A 184 23.34 1.59 1.60
N ARG A 185 22.72 2.78 1.72
CA ARG A 185 22.35 3.34 3.03
C ARG A 185 21.17 2.59 3.64
N LEU A 186 20.20 2.18 2.82
CA LEU A 186 19.10 1.35 3.28
C LEU A 186 19.60 -0.02 3.79
N ALA A 187 20.59 -0.64 3.13
CA ALA A 187 21.15 -1.91 3.59
C ALA A 187 21.73 -1.84 5.02
N VAL A 188 22.45 -0.76 5.35
CA VAL A 188 22.93 -0.52 6.73
C VAL A 188 21.78 -0.35 7.72
N ALA A 189 20.72 0.35 7.31
CA ALA A 189 19.52 0.49 8.13
C ALA A 189 18.85 -0.87 8.37
N LEU A 190 18.65 -1.68 7.33
CA LEU A 190 18.08 -3.02 7.44
C LEU A 190 18.93 -3.94 8.33
N GLU A 191 20.27 -3.83 8.31
CA GLU A 191 21.15 -4.60 9.20
C GLU A 191 20.91 -4.22 10.67
N SER A 192 20.79 -2.92 10.95
CA SER A 192 20.45 -2.45 12.29
C SER A 192 19.04 -2.86 12.72
N LEU A 193 18.10 -2.97 11.78
CA LEU A 193 16.75 -3.44 12.02
C LEU A 193 16.72 -4.94 12.34
N ASP A 194 17.42 -5.78 11.58
CA ASP A 194 17.52 -7.22 11.87
C ASP A 194 18.01 -7.47 13.31
N LYS A 195 19.09 -6.79 13.71
CA LYS A 195 19.62 -6.86 15.08
C LYS A 195 18.58 -6.44 16.12
N LEU A 196 17.87 -5.34 15.88
CA LEU A 196 16.83 -4.85 16.78
C LEU A 196 15.66 -5.84 16.90
N LEU A 197 15.19 -6.41 15.79
CA LEU A 197 14.06 -7.34 15.80
C LEU A 197 14.41 -8.63 16.56
N ARG A 198 15.66 -9.11 16.45
CA ARG A 198 16.16 -10.21 17.29
C ARG A 198 16.23 -9.86 18.77
N GLU A 199 16.59 -8.63 19.12
CA GLU A 199 16.53 -8.16 20.51
C GLU A 199 15.09 -8.12 21.02
N ILE A 200 14.16 -7.62 20.20
CA ILE A 200 12.74 -7.57 20.52
C ILE A 200 12.20 -8.97 20.77
N GLN A 201 12.47 -9.95 19.90
CA GLN A 201 12.04 -11.33 20.12
C GLN A 201 12.71 -11.97 21.34
N ARG A 202 13.98 -11.68 21.63
CA ARG A 202 14.63 -12.16 22.87
C ARG A 202 13.99 -11.58 24.12
N ALA A 203 13.56 -10.31 24.09
CA ALA A 203 12.96 -9.64 25.23
C ALA A 203 11.47 -9.96 25.42
N ALA A 204 10.72 -10.10 24.33
CA ALA A 204 9.28 -10.34 24.33
C ALA A 204 8.90 -11.82 24.21
N GLY A 205 9.87 -12.72 24.11
CA GLY A 205 9.68 -14.15 23.94
C GLY A 205 9.60 -14.58 22.48
N SER A 206 10.09 -15.78 22.18
CA SER A 206 10.13 -16.34 20.81
C SER A 206 8.75 -16.60 20.23
N GLU A 207 7.72 -16.70 21.08
CA GLU A 207 6.33 -16.77 20.70
C GLU A 207 5.82 -15.46 20.09
N THR A 208 6.45 -14.31 20.36
CA THR A 208 6.05 -13.05 19.72
C THR A 208 6.26 -13.14 18.22
N GLU A 209 5.16 -13.08 17.47
CA GLU A 209 5.18 -13.04 16.02
C GLU A 209 5.62 -11.65 15.56
N VAL A 210 6.58 -11.60 14.63
CA VAL A 210 6.93 -10.38 13.92
C VAL A 210 6.48 -10.53 12.48
N VAL A 211 5.54 -9.68 12.05
CA VAL A 211 5.13 -9.51 10.66
C VAL A 211 5.78 -8.24 10.15
N LEU A 212 6.70 -8.39 9.21
CA LEU A 212 7.41 -7.28 8.57
C LEU A 212 6.92 -7.13 7.13
N PHE A 213 6.53 -5.92 6.75
CA PHE A 213 6.06 -5.64 5.40
C PHE A 213 6.41 -4.23 4.96
N SER A 214 6.21 -3.95 3.68
CA SER A 214 6.23 -2.60 3.13
C SER A 214 4.94 -2.29 2.40
N ASP A 215 4.60 -1.02 2.33
CA ASP A 215 3.43 -0.49 1.63
C ASP A 215 3.62 -0.41 0.12
N HIS A 216 4.83 -0.11 -0.35
CA HIS A 216 5.18 -0.09 -1.77
C HIS A 216 6.66 -0.41 -2.02
N GLY A 217 7.01 -0.60 -3.29
CA GLY A 217 8.40 -0.69 -3.73
C GLY A 217 9.00 0.69 -4.02
N MET A 218 10.08 0.69 -4.80
CA MET A 218 10.82 1.88 -5.19
C MET A 218 11.62 1.61 -6.47
N ASN A 219 11.57 2.54 -7.42
CA ASN A 219 12.50 2.59 -8.53
C ASN A 219 13.86 3.14 -8.07
N LEU A 220 14.91 2.33 -8.19
CA LEU A 220 16.26 2.59 -7.68
C LEU A 220 17.22 3.20 -8.73
N VAL A 221 16.70 3.73 -9.83
CA VAL A 221 17.51 4.49 -10.79
C VAL A 221 17.48 5.98 -10.50
N GLU A 222 18.54 6.69 -10.89
CA GLU A 222 18.58 8.15 -10.80
C GLU A 222 17.42 8.79 -11.57
N ASN A 223 16.74 9.75 -10.93
CA ASN A 223 15.52 10.34 -11.48
C ASN A 223 15.73 11.78 -11.96
N ARG A 224 15.15 12.09 -13.12
CA ARG A 224 15.05 13.44 -13.66
C ARG A 224 13.61 13.95 -13.65
N ARG A 225 13.47 15.27 -13.61
CA ARG A 225 12.16 15.90 -13.55
C ARG A 225 11.44 15.83 -14.89
N LEU A 226 10.17 15.47 -14.85
CA LEU A 226 9.23 15.65 -15.95
C LEU A 226 8.72 17.10 -15.99
N HIS A 227 8.92 17.78 -17.11
CA HIS A 227 8.45 19.16 -17.33
C HIS A 227 6.97 19.20 -17.78
N LEU A 228 6.09 18.51 -17.05
CA LEU A 228 4.69 18.29 -17.42
C LEU A 228 3.90 19.60 -17.60
N GLN A 229 3.96 20.52 -16.63
CA GLN A 229 3.18 21.77 -16.71
C GLN A 229 3.60 22.64 -17.90
N SER A 230 4.91 22.72 -18.18
CA SER A 230 5.43 23.44 -19.35
C SER A 230 5.03 22.77 -20.66
N TYR A 231 4.98 21.43 -20.68
CA TYR A 231 4.49 20.68 -21.83
C TYR A 231 3.00 20.95 -22.09
N LEU A 232 2.17 20.88 -21.05
CA LEU A 232 0.73 21.18 -21.14
C LEU A 232 0.50 22.61 -21.67
N ALA A 233 1.22 23.60 -21.13
CA ALA A 233 1.11 24.99 -21.59
C ALA A 233 1.46 25.16 -23.08
N ARG A 234 2.50 24.48 -23.58
CA ARG A 234 2.86 24.52 -25.01
C ARG A 234 1.83 23.85 -25.92
N ASN A 235 1.02 22.95 -25.38
CA ASN A 235 -0.05 22.25 -26.10
C ASN A 235 -1.43 22.90 -25.88
N GLY A 236 -1.47 24.18 -25.48
CA GLY A 236 -2.70 24.96 -25.39
C GLY A 236 -3.49 24.79 -24.09
N TYR A 237 -3.00 24.01 -23.13
CA TYR A 237 -3.64 23.86 -21.82
C TYR A 237 -3.25 24.98 -20.84
N GLU A 238 -4.21 25.49 -20.08
CA GLU A 238 -3.95 26.39 -18.97
C GLU A 238 -3.86 25.60 -17.66
N VAL A 239 -2.65 25.47 -17.10
CA VAL A 239 -2.46 24.79 -15.81
C VAL A 239 -2.89 25.69 -14.66
N VAL A 240 -3.94 25.31 -13.93
CA VAL A 240 -4.57 26.15 -12.90
C VAL A 240 -4.73 25.44 -11.56
N GLY A 241 -4.70 26.22 -10.48
CA GLY A 241 -5.02 25.75 -9.13
C GLY A 241 -6.49 25.93 -8.73
N ASN A 242 -7.31 26.59 -9.56
CA ASN A 242 -8.72 26.86 -9.29
C ASN A 242 -9.51 26.89 -10.60
N MET A 243 -10.66 26.22 -10.62
CA MET A 243 -11.52 26.07 -11.81
C MET A 243 -12.96 26.56 -11.58
N ARG A 244 -13.22 27.37 -10.55
CA ARG A 244 -14.58 27.79 -10.17
C ARG A 244 -15.33 28.58 -11.25
N ARG A 245 -14.64 29.25 -12.17
CA ARG A 245 -15.25 30.07 -13.23
C ARG A 245 -14.77 29.63 -14.61
N PRO A 246 -15.64 29.27 -15.57
CA PRO A 246 -15.25 28.98 -16.94
C PRO A 246 -14.52 30.15 -17.58
N ARG A 247 -13.50 29.87 -18.40
CA ARG A 247 -12.69 30.90 -19.09
C ARG A 247 -12.43 30.63 -20.57
N GLY A 248 -13.08 29.61 -21.14
CA GLY A 248 -12.97 29.28 -22.57
C GLY A 248 -11.62 28.72 -23.02
N LYS A 249 -10.70 28.41 -22.10
CA LYS A 249 -9.42 27.74 -22.36
C LYS A 249 -9.45 26.34 -21.77
N MET A 250 -8.80 25.37 -22.41
CA MET A 250 -8.63 24.00 -21.89
C MET A 250 -7.85 24.02 -20.56
N ARG A 251 -8.53 24.04 -19.42
CA ARG A 251 -7.86 24.10 -18.12
C ARG A 251 -7.62 22.72 -17.52
N VAL A 252 -6.43 22.56 -16.96
CA VAL A 252 -6.03 21.33 -16.26
C VAL A 252 -5.44 21.70 -14.91
N SER A 253 -5.78 20.97 -13.84
CA SER A 253 -5.06 21.04 -12.58
C SER A 253 -4.14 19.85 -12.48
N ALA A 254 -2.89 20.12 -12.13
CA ALA A 254 -1.85 19.10 -11.97
C ALA A 254 -1.14 19.34 -10.63
N PRO A 255 -1.72 18.91 -9.49
CA PRO A 255 -1.09 19.07 -8.18
C PRO A 255 0.36 18.56 -8.20
N ALA A 256 1.31 19.39 -7.76
CA ALA A 256 2.73 19.05 -7.73
C ALA A 256 3.26 19.21 -6.31
N PHE A 257 3.54 18.11 -5.63
CA PHE A 257 4.00 18.12 -4.24
C PHE A 257 5.25 17.27 -4.04
N GLY A 258 5.10 16.00 -3.70
CA GLY A 258 6.16 15.01 -3.62
C GLY A 258 6.84 14.79 -4.97
N LEU A 259 8.01 14.16 -4.93
CA LEU A 259 8.81 13.87 -6.12
C LEU A 259 8.56 12.41 -6.52
N CYS A 260 7.44 12.16 -7.21
CA CYS A 260 6.91 10.81 -7.44
C CYS A 260 6.86 10.44 -8.94
N GLY A 261 6.90 9.15 -9.24
CA GLY A 261 6.81 8.56 -10.58
C GLY A 261 5.41 8.59 -11.21
N TYR A 262 4.54 9.52 -10.83
CA TYR A 262 3.20 9.63 -11.40
C TYR A 262 2.74 11.09 -11.48
N ALA A 263 1.65 11.34 -12.21
CA ALA A 263 0.94 12.61 -12.12
C ALA A 263 -0.59 12.39 -12.14
N ALA A 264 -1.31 13.20 -11.38
CA ALA A 264 -2.76 13.26 -11.36
C ALA A 264 -3.22 14.54 -12.06
N LEU A 265 -4.07 14.39 -13.08
CA LEU A 265 -4.61 15.51 -13.86
C LEU A 265 -6.13 15.60 -13.69
N TYR A 266 -6.60 16.80 -13.38
CA TYR A 266 -8.02 17.12 -13.22
C TYR A 266 -8.42 18.07 -14.34
N CYS A 267 -9.46 17.74 -15.08
CA CYS A 267 -9.91 18.47 -16.25
C CYS A 267 -10.97 19.50 -15.87
N GLY A 268 -10.88 20.71 -16.44
CA GLY A 268 -12.01 21.62 -16.52
C GLY A 268 -13.08 21.06 -17.47
N GLU A 269 -14.30 21.58 -17.37
CA GLU A 269 -15.44 21.16 -18.21
C GLU A 269 -15.13 21.28 -19.71
N GLU A 270 -14.28 22.22 -20.08
CA GLU A 270 -13.85 22.46 -21.46
C GLU A 270 -12.65 21.62 -21.92
N THR A 271 -12.16 20.68 -21.11
CA THR A 271 -11.01 19.83 -21.45
C THR A 271 -11.43 18.39 -21.69
N ASP A 272 -11.21 17.91 -22.91
CA ASP A 272 -11.38 16.50 -23.23
C ASP A 272 -10.23 15.65 -22.67
N ARG A 273 -10.58 14.66 -21.85
CA ARG A 273 -9.62 13.74 -21.22
C ARG A 273 -8.91 12.83 -22.23
N GLY A 274 -9.59 12.44 -23.31
CA GLY A 274 -9.05 11.59 -24.35
C GLY A 274 -8.00 12.31 -25.20
N GLU A 275 -8.25 13.57 -25.57
CA GLU A 275 -7.31 14.45 -26.25
C GLU A 275 -6.11 14.77 -25.34
N LEU A 276 -6.34 15.08 -24.07
CA LEU A 276 -5.28 15.28 -23.08
C LEU A 276 -4.38 14.03 -22.97
N ALA A 277 -4.98 12.85 -22.81
CA ALA A 277 -4.24 11.59 -22.75
C ALA A 277 -3.50 11.28 -24.07
N GLU A 278 -4.06 11.65 -25.23
CA GLU A 278 -3.37 11.50 -26.52
C GLU A 278 -2.14 12.41 -26.61
N GLY A 279 -2.30 13.68 -26.23
CA GLY A 279 -1.21 14.66 -26.23
C GLY A 279 -0.06 14.26 -25.31
N LEU A 280 -0.33 13.57 -24.19
CA LEU A 280 0.71 13.11 -23.26
C LEU A 280 1.60 12.00 -23.81
N ARG A 281 1.17 11.25 -24.84
CA ARG A 281 1.95 10.11 -25.39
C ARG A 281 3.29 10.52 -25.96
N GLN A 282 3.41 11.77 -26.41
CA GLN A 282 4.63 12.31 -27.00
C GLN A 282 5.60 12.90 -25.96
N LEU A 283 5.17 13.03 -24.70
CA LEU A 283 6.00 13.60 -23.65
C LEU A 283 7.02 12.56 -23.17
N GLU A 284 8.30 12.82 -23.42
CA GLU A 284 9.41 12.01 -22.93
C GLU A 284 9.31 11.83 -21.39
N GLY A 285 9.34 10.58 -20.94
CA GLY A 285 9.21 10.21 -19.53
C GLY A 285 7.82 9.75 -19.11
N VAL A 286 6.79 10.03 -19.91
CA VAL A 286 5.49 9.36 -19.75
C VAL A 286 5.61 7.91 -20.23
N ASP A 287 5.15 6.97 -19.40
CA ASP A 287 5.00 5.58 -19.80
C ASP A 287 3.64 5.36 -20.46
N PHE A 288 2.58 5.58 -19.68
CA PHE A 288 1.21 5.63 -20.15
C PHE A 288 0.36 6.58 -19.30
N SER A 289 -0.77 7.00 -19.86
CA SER A 289 -1.88 7.62 -19.15
C SER A 289 -3.11 6.72 -19.18
N VAL A 290 -3.92 6.76 -18.14
CA VAL A 290 -5.19 6.05 -18.01
C VAL A 290 -6.31 7.00 -17.60
N TYR A 291 -7.49 6.81 -18.19
CA TYR A 291 -8.69 7.56 -17.88
C TYR A 291 -9.94 6.69 -18.08
N ARG A 292 -11.08 7.12 -17.54
CA ARG A 292 -12.38 6.46 -17.75
C ARG A 292 -12.98 6.89 -19.09
N ASP A 293 -13.50 5.97 -19.88
CA ASP A 293 -14.18 6.29 -21.14
C ASP A 293 -15.54 6.97 -20.89
N GLU A 294 -16.21 7.43 -21.94
CA GLU A 294 -17.55 8.06 -21.86
C GLU A 294 -18.63 7.15 -21.28
N ASP A 295 -18.46 5.84 -21.42
CA ASP A 295 -19.35 4.83 -20.84
C ASP A 295 -19.22 4.70 -19.30
N ASP A 296 -18.21 5.32 -18.70
CA ASP A 296 -17.84 5.21 -17.27
C ASP A 296 -17.75 3.75 -16.78
N GLN A 297 -17.40 2.81 -17.67
CA GLN A 297 -17.20 1.38 -17.36
C GLN A 297 -15.92 0.82 -18.00
N THR A 298 -15.32 1.55 -18.94
CA THR A 298 -14.09 1.17 -19.63
C THR A 298 -12.95 2.07 -19.18
N ALA A 299 -11.79 1.48 -18.86
CA ALA A 299 -10.56 2.25 -18.70
C ALA A 299 -9.80 2.30 -20.03
N VAL A 300 -9.47 3.51 -20.52
CA VAL A 300 -8.67 3.70 -21.72
C VAL A 300 -7.23 3.98 -21.32
N VAL A 301 -6.29 3.25 -21.89
CA VAL A 301 -4.85 3.38 -21.66
C VAL A 301 -4.17 3.85 -22.93
N LYS A 302 -3.36 4.90 -22.82
CA LYS A 302 -2.60 5.48 -23.92
C LYS A 302 -1.14 5.65 -23.54
N GLY A 303 -0.23 5.11 -24.34
CA GLY A 303 1.21 5.22 -24.11
C GLY A 303 1.96 5.30 -25.44
N ALA A 304 3.27 5.53 -25.39
CA ALA A 304 4.07 5.63 -26.61
C ALA A 304 4.01 4.35 -27.48
N SER A 305 3.86 3.17 -26.85
CA SER A 305 3.78 1.88 -27.53
C SER A 305 2.38 1.48 -28.01
N GLY A 306 1.33 2.26 -27.72
CA GLY A 306 0.00 1.96 -28.22
C GLY A 306 -1.17 2.55 -27.43
N ARG A 307 -2.36 2.02 -27.73
CA ARG A 307 -3.63 2.33 -27.09
C ARG A 307 -4.39 1.03 -26.82
N ALA A 308 -5.03 0.96 -25.67
CA ALA A 308 -5.84 -0.19 -25.29
C ALA A 308 -7.01 0.21 -24.41
N ARG A 309 -7.99 -0.69 -24.30
CA ARG A 309 -9.12 -0.62 -23.37
C ARG A 309 -9.06 -1.78 -22.40
N ILE A 310 -9.41 -1.51 -21.15
CA ILE A 310 -9.62 -2.51 -20.11
C ILE A 310 -11.11 -2.49 -19.79
N HIS A 311 -11.75 -3.63 -20.03
CA HIS A 311 -13.15 -3.86 -19.71
C HIS A 311 -13.24 -4.71 -18.44
N ARG A 312 -14.24 -4.44 -17.59
CA ARG A 312 -14.55 -5.23 -16.41
C ARG A 312 -15.99 -5.71 -16.47
N ALA A 313 -16.22 -6.96 -16.08
CA ALA A 313 -17.55 -7.53 -15.95
C ALA A 313 -17.67 -8.28 -14.62
N GLU A 314 -18.89 -8.29 -14.06
CA GLU A 314 -19.25 -9.09 -12.89
C GLU A 314 -20.21 -10.19 -13.33
N ARG A 315 -19.88 -11.45 -13.07
CA ARG A 315 -20.72 -12.60 -13.45
C ARG A 315 -20.71 -13.62 -12.32
N GLY A 316 -21.88 -13.89 -11.74
CA GLY A 316 -22.01 -14.87 -10.65
C GLY A 316 -21.18 -14.55 -9.39
N GLY A 317 -20.87 -13.28 -9.15
CA GLY A 317 -20.01 -12.83 -8.04
C GLY A 317 -18.51 -12.96 -8.31
N GLU A 318 -18.11 -13.36 -9.52
CA GLU A 318 -16.71 -13.35 -9.96
C GLU A 318 -16.46 -12.13 -10.87
N THR A 319 -15.29 -11.51 -10.70
CA THR A 319 -14.81 -10.45 -11.58
C THR A 319 -14.10 -11.04 -12.81
N PHE A 320 -14.40 -10.48 -13.98
CA PHE A 320 -13.78 -10.80 -15.25
C PHE A 320 -13.18 -9.54 -15.87
N TYR A 321 -12.04 -9.70 -16.55
CA TYR A 321 -11.41 -8.63 -17.31
C TYR A 321 -11.18 -9.04 -18.76
N ARG A 322 -11.25 -8.05 -19.65
CA ARG A 322 -10.81 -8.15 -21.04
C ARG A 322 -9.85 -7.01 -21.35
N TYR A 323 -8.76 -7.36 -22.03
CA TYR A 323 -7.79 -6.41 -22.56
C TYR A 323 -7.94 -6.31 -24.08
N GLU A 324 -8.34 -5.14 -24.56
CA GLU A 324 -8.56 -4.87 -25.99
C GLU A 324 -7.50 -3.91 -26.52
N GLN A 325 -6.67 -4.37 -27.45
CA GLN A 325 -5.68 -3.52 -28.11
C GLN A 325 -6.33 -2.77 -29.26
N LEU A 326 -6.33 -1.43 -29.19
CA LEU A 326 -6.83 -0.56 -30.27
C LEU A 326 -5.74 -0.23 -31.29
N GLY A 327 -4.47 -0.41 -30.91
CA GLY A 327 -3.32 -0.25 -31.78
C GLY A 327 -2.04 -0.23 -30.95
N GLY A 328 -1.11 -1.13 -31.23
CA GLY A 328 0.05 -1.37 -30.36
C GLY A 328 -0.33 -1.99 -29.01
N ASP A 329 0.60 -1.98 -28.05
CA ASP A 329 0.45 -2.64 -26.75
C ASP A 329 1.02 -1.77 -25.62
N PRO A 330 0.25 -0.82 -25.07
CA PRO A 330 0.73 0.09 -24.03
C PRO A 330 1.08 -0.63 -22.71
N LEU A 331 0.47 -1.78 -22.43
CA LEU A 331 0.70 -2.53 -21.19
C LEU A 331 1.48 -3.83 -21.39
N ARG A 332 1.93 -4.13 -22.62
CA ARG A 332 2.71 -5.34 -22.95
C ARG A 332 2.00 -6.64 -22.59
N LEU A 333 0.66 -6.67 -22.72
CA LEU A 333 -0.17 -7.80 -22.30
C LEU A 333 -0.53 -8.76 -23.46
N ALA A 334 -0.14 -8.48 -24.70
CA ALA A 334 -0.37 -9.41 -25.82
C ALA A 334 0.07 -10.86 -25.53
N PRO A 335 1.27 -11.13 -24.95
CA PRO A 335 1.66 -12.49 -24.61
C PRO A 335 0.74 -13.17 -23.58
N ALA A 336 0.22 -12.41 -22.61
CA ALA A 336 -0.72 -12.92 -21.62
C ALA A 336 -2.08 -13.24 -22.26
N VAL A 337 -2.60 -12.36 -23.14
CA VAL A 337 -3.82 -12.61 -23.91
C VAL A 337 -3.68 -13.89 -24.74
N HIS A 338 -2.58 -14.02 -25.50
CA HIS A 338 -2.33 -15.21 -26.33
C HIS A 338 -2.30 -16.49 -25.50
N THR A 339 -1.62 -16.47 -24.35
CA THR A 339 -1.52 -17.63 -23.45
C THR A 339 -2.88 -18.01 -22.89
N LEU A 340 -3.67 -17.04 -22.39
CA LEU A 340 -5.01 -17.30 -21.88
C LEU A 340 -5.95 -17.85 -22.98
N GLY A 341 -5.82 -17.36 -24.21
CA GLY A 341 -6.55 -17.90 -25.36
C GLY A 341 -6.17 -19.34 -25.69
N ALA A 342 -4.87 -19.65 -25.76
CA ALA A 342 -4.37 -20.99 -26.04
C ALA A 342 -4.79 -22.02 -24.96
N GLU A 343 -4.98 -21.57 -23.72
CA GLU A 343 -5.43 -22.39 -22.60
C GLU A 343 -6.96 -22.47 -22.47
N GLY A 344 -7.72 -21.84 -23.38
CA GLY A 344 -9.18 -21.80 -23.31
C GLY A 344 -9.73 -21.05 -22.11
N ARG A 345 -8.96 -20.10 -21.55
CA ARG A 345 -9.34 -19.26 -20.40
C ARG A 345 -10.05 -17.97 -20.79
N LEU A 346 -9.98 -17.59 -22.07
CA LEU A 346 -10.77 -16.50 -22.62
C LEU A 346 -12.11 -17.05 -23.15
N ASP A 347 -13.20 -16.35 -22.84
CA ASP A 347 -14.49 -16.60 -23.46
C ASP A 347 -14.56 -16.04 -24.89
N ALA A 348 -15.71 -16.23 -25.55
CA ALA A 348 -15.95 -15.77 -26.92
C ALA A 348 -15.87 -14.23 -27.08
N GLU A 349 -16.06 -13.48 -26.00
CA GLU A 349 -15.98 -12.02 -25.98
C GLU A 349 -14.58 -11.50 -25.60
N GLY A 350 -13.65 -12.41 -25.24
CA GLY A 350 -12.28 -12.10 -24.83
C GLY A 350 -12.11 -11.83 -23.34
N PHE A 351 -13.08 -12.17 -22.48
CA PHE A 351 -12.96 -12.06 -21.04
C PHE A 351 -12.33 -13.31 -20.42
N ALA A 352 -11.45 -13.10 -19.45
CA ALA A 352 -10.98 -14.14 -18.52
C ALA A 352 -11.25 -13.73 -17.08
N ARG A 353 -11.27 -14.70 -16.16
CA ARG A 353 -11.42 -14.45 -14.74
C ARG A 353 -10.25 -13.61 -14.22
N ASP A 354 -10.53 -12.77 -13.24
CA ASP A 354 -9.51 -11.96 -12.58
C ASP A 354 -8.35 -12.80 -12.01
N ALA A 355 -8.65 -13.97 -11.43
CA ALA A 355 -7.63 -14.90 -10.94
C ALA A 355 -6.71 -15.46 -12.05
N ASP A 356 -7.25 -15.73 -13.25
CA ASP A 356 -6.46 -16.19 -14.40
C ASP A 356 -5.52 -15.06 -14.89
N TRP A 357 -5.98 -13.82 -14.88
CA TRP A 357 -5.16 -12.65 -15.16
C TRP A 357 -4.06 -12.44 -14.11
N LEU A 358 -4.39 -12.51 -12.82
CA LEU A 358 -3.43 -12.36 -11.73
C LEU A 358 -2.32 -13.41 -11.82
N ALA A 359 -2.68 -14.68 -12.04
CA ALA A 359 -1.72 -15.78 -12.16
C ALA A 359 -0.67 -15.53 -13.25
N ARG A 360 -1.03 -14.80 -14.31
CA ARG A 360 -0.13 -14.42 -15.41
C ARG A 360 0.61 -13.12 -15.18
N THR A 361 0.06 -12.21 -14.37
CA THR A 361 0.53 -10.81 -14.33
C THR A 361 1.06 -10.34 -12.98
N TRP A 362 1.00 -11.12 -11.90
CA TRP A 362 1.55 -10.70 -10.60
C TRP A 362 3.05 -10.35 -10.68
N GLY A 363 3.82 -11.06 -11.52
CA GLY A 363 5.25 -10.87 -11.75
C GLY A 363 5.60 -10.01 -12.98
N HIS A 364 4.59 -9.50 -13.68
CA HIS A 364 4.75 -8.77 -14.93
C HIS A 364 5.43 -7.40 -14.72
N THR A 365 5.85 -6.75 -15.82
CA THR A 365 6.37 -5.37 -15.80
C THR A 365 5.40 -4.39 -15.13
N TYR A 366 4.11 -4.65 -15.30
CA TYR A 366 2.99 -4.01 -14.58
C TYR A 366 2.31 -5.08 -13.74
N PRO A 367 2.60 -5.19 -12.44
CA PRO A 367 2.02 -6.20 -11.57
C PRO A 367 0.51 -6.07 -11.52
N ASP A 368 -0.18 -7.20 -11.75
CA ASP A 368 -1.64 -7.27 -11.71
C ASP A 368 -2.31 -6.22 -12.61
N ALA A 369 -1.77 -6.06 -13.82
CA ALA A 369 -1.96 -4.89 -14.66
C ALA A 369 -3.43 -4.48 -14.83
N LEU A 370 -4.34 -5.42 -15.12
CA LEU A 370 -5.73 -5.08 -15.41
C LEU A 370 -6.47 -4.59 -14.18
N ALA A 371 -6.48 -5.37 -13.09
CA ALA A 371 -7.16 -4.97 -11.86
C ALA A 371 -6.53 -3.70 -11.27
N ASN A 372 -5.21 -3.58 -11.32
CA ASN A 372 -4.51 -2.45 -10.73
C ASN A 372 -4.69 -1.13 -11.52
N VAL A 373 -4.57 -1.18 -12.85
CA VAL A 373 -4.76 0.00 -13.71
C VAL A 373 -6.24 0.39 -13.79
N TYR A 374 -7.15 -0.57 -13.93
CA TYR A 374 -8.59 -0.30 -13.89
C TYR A 374 -8.99 0.31 -12.53
N GLY A 375 -8.56 -0.32 -11.43
CA GLY A 375 -8.81 0.16 -10.07
C GLY A 375 -8.28 1.56 -9.80
N SER A 376 -7.22 2.01 -10.49
CA SER A 376 -6.65 3.35 -10.30
C SER A 376 -7.61 4.50 -10.62
N VAL A 377 -8.58 4.26 -11.50
CA VAL A 377 -9.57 5.26 -11.93
C VAL A 377 -11.01 4.91 -11.51
N PHE A 378 -11.29 3.66 -11.14
CA PHE A 378 -12.63 3.20 -10.74
C PHE A 378 -12.78 2.86 -9.25
N ALA A 379 -11.72 2.40 -8.58
CA ALA A 379 -11.80 2.09 -7.16
C ALA A 379 -11.67 3.37 -6.32
N PRO A 380 -12.28 3.44 -5.13
CA PRO A 380 -12.17 4.60 -4.24
C PRO A 380 -10.80 4.62 -3.54
N ARG A 381 -9.71 4.69 -4.30
CA ARG A 381 -8.33 4.79 -3.77
C ARG A 381 -8.05 6.13 -3.12
N VAL A 382 -8.75 7.17 -3.56
CA VAL A 382 -8.77 8.52 -3.02
C VAL A 382 -10.20 9.07 -3.11
N ARG A 383 -10.54 10.10 -2.35
CA ARG A 383 -11.86 10.75 -2.46
C ARG A 383 -12.01 11.57 -3.74
N HIS A 384 -10.94 12.25 -4.15
CA HIS A 384 -10.94 13.08 -5.35
C HIS A 384 -10.09 12.44 -6.45
N THR A 385 -10.65 11.42 -7.11
CA THR A 385 -10.00 10.70 -8.21
C THR A 385 -9.72 11.64 -9.39
N ALA A 386 -8.53 11.51 -9.98
CA ALA A 386 -8.14 12.26 -11.17
C ALA A 386 -8.95 11.86 -12.40
N ASP A 387 -9.03 12.75 -13.38
CA ASP A 387 -9.63 12.46 -14.69
C ASP A 387 -8.68 11.67 -15.58
N VAL A 388 -7.40 12.03 -15.52
CA VAL A 388 -6.30 11.31 -16.18
C VAL A 388 -5.21 11.05 -15.15
N LEU A 389 -4.89 9.78 -14.92
CA LEU A 389 -3.69 9.37 -14.18
C LEU A 389 -2.56 9.07 -15.16
N VAL A 390 -1.35 9.49 -14.83
CA VAL A 390 -0.16 9.30 -15.66
C VAL A 390 0.86 8.49 -14.88
N SER A 391 1.25 7.34 -15.42
CA SER A 391 2.40 6.56 -14.95
C SER A 391 3.65 7.06 -15.68
N LEU A 392 4.71 7.34 -14.93
CA LEU A 392 6.00 7.73 -15.50
C LEU A 392 6.92 6.53 -15.65
N ARG A 393 7.85 6.63 -16.61
CA ARG A 393 8.92 5.64 -16.74
C ARG A 393 9.86 5.74 -15.54
N ASP A 394 10.51 4.62 -15.22
CA ASP A 394 11.64 4.64 -14.30
C ASP A 394 12.68 5.67 -14.74
N GLY A 395 13.23 6.41 -13.77
CA GLY A 395 14.14 7.53 -14.01
C GLY A 395 13.44 8.87 -14.21
N TYR A 396 12.12 8.95 -14.03
CA TYR A 396 11.37 10.20 -14.05
C TYR A 396 10.54 10.41 -12.80
N TYR A 397 10.42 11.68 -12.40
CA TYR A 397 9.48 12.11 -11.38
C TYR A 397 8.74 13.38 -11.80
N TYR A 398 7.54 13.56 -11.26
CA TYR A 398 6.80 14.82 -11.25
C TYR A 398 6.64 15.29 -9.80
N GLY A 399 6.63 16.62 -9.60
CA GLY A 399 6.65 17.16 -8.25
C GLY A 399 7.02 18.63 -8.15
N ALA A 400 7.06 19.16 -6.91
CA ALA A 400 7.34 20.56 -6.63
C ALA A 400 8.79 20.96 -6.98
N THR A 401 8.95 22.12 -7.64
CA THR A 401 10.26 22.64 -8.06
C THR A 401 11.18 22.90 -6.87
N SER A 402 10.64 23.43 -5.77
CA SER A 402 11.41 23.77 -4.57
C SER A 402 12.12 22.55 -4.00
N PHE A 403 11.43 21.41 -3.89
CA PHE A 403 12.01 20.18 -3.38
C PHE A 403 13.12 19.66 -4.30
N SER A 404 12.91 19.66 -5.62
CA SER A 404 13.95 19.20 -6.56
C SER A 404 15.26 20.00 -6.53
N ARG A 405 15.26 21.23 -6.02
CA ARG A 405 16.50 22.03 -5.89
C ARG A 405 17.30 21.70 -4.64
N MET A 406 16.68 21.05 -3.65
CA MET A 406 17.30 20.75 -2.36
C MET A 406 17.82 19.31 -2.27
N VAL A 407 17.34 18.41 -3.14
CA VAL A 407 17.67 16.98 -3.09
C VAL A 407 17.95 16.42 -4.47
N ARG A 408 19.04 15.64 -4.60
CA ARG A 408 19.26 14.74 -5.74
C ARG A 408 18.54 13.43 -5.44
N LEU A 409 17.54 13.12 -6.24
CA LEU A 409 16.66 11.98 -6.01
C LEU A 409 17.27 10.70 -6.60
N LEU A 410 17.80 9.83 -5.74
CA LEU A 410 18.43 8.57 -6.14
C LEU A 410 17.42 7.45 -6.41
N ALA A 411 16.21 7.58 -5.87
CA ALA A 411 15.14 6.62 -6.03
C ALA A 411 13.78 7.32 -5.95
N THR A 412 12.74 6.79 -6.58
CA THR A 412 11.36 7.31 -6.46
C THR A 412 10.33 6.20 -6.59
N HIS A 413 9.09 6.45 -6.18
CA HIS A 413 7.97 5.54 -6.30
C HIS A 413 6.77 6.29 -6.87
N GLY A 414 5.71 5.56 -7.24
CA GLY A 414 4.42 6.13 -7.66
C GLY A 414 3.94 5.59 -9.01
N ASN A 415 4.85 5.14 -9.87
CA ASN A 415 4.50 4.58 -11.18
C ASN A 415 3.86 3.19 -11.06
N ALA A 416 3.28 2.70 -12.15
CA ALA A 416 2.67 1.37 -12.23
C ALA A 416 3.69 0.24 -12.47
N LEU A 417 4.98 0.55 -12.54
CA LEU A 417 6.02 -0.42 -12.87
C LEU A 417 6.32 -1.30 -11.67
N ARG A 418 6.80 -2.50 -11.98
CA ARG A 418 7.14 -3.54 -11.00
C ARG A 418 7.99 -3.03 -9.84
N SER A 419 9.00 -2.21 -10.12
CA SER A 419 9.91 -1.64 -9.12
C SER A 419 9.17 -0.89 -8.02
N SER A 420 8.16 -0.08 -8.38
CA SER A 420 7.34 0.66 -7.41
C SER A 420 6.19 -0.17 -6.83
N SER A 421 5.67 -1.15 -7.56
CA SER A 421 4.50 -1.93 -7.12
C SER A 421 4.83 -3.16 -6.26
N HIS A 422 6.04 -3.71 -6.34
CA HIS A 422 6.45 -4.88 -5.55
C HIS A 422 7.01 -4.48 -4.19
N ALA A 423 6.12 -4.37 -3.22
CA ALA A 423 6.48 -4.39 -1.81
C ALA A 423 6.71 -5.83 -1.32
N PHE A 424 7.08 -5.99 -0.05
CA PHE A 424 7.28 -7.30 0.56
C PHE A 424 6.38 -7.52 1.76
N LEU A 425 6.22 -8.80 2.13
CA LEU A 425 5.58 -9.25 3.35
C LEU A 425 6.28 -10.53 3.83
N MET A 426 6.71 -10.60 5.08
CA MET A 426 7.27 -11.79 5.69
C MET A 426 6.92 -11.89 7.18
N SER A 427 6.96 -13.09 7.74
CA SER A 427 6.68 -13.35 9.15
C SER A 427 7.72 -14.30 9.73
N THR A 428 7.98 -14.19 11.04
CA THR A 428 8.77 -15.19 11.78
C THR A 428 8.02 -16.51 11.97
N HIS A 429 6.68 -16.49 11.94
CA HIS A 429 5.84 -17.65 12.27
C HIS A 429 5.05 -18.21 11.08
N ARG A 430 4.71 -17.36 10.11
CA ARG A 430 3.82 -17.74 9.00
C ARG A 430 4.56 -17.71 7.66
N THR A 431 4.25 -18.69 6.82
CA THR A 431 4.56 -18.65 5.39
C THR A 431 3.35 -18.06 4.68
N PHE A 432 3.58 -17.06 3.83
CA PHE A 432 2.54 -16.43 3.03
C PHE A 432 2.53 -17.00 1.60
N PRO A 433 1.42 -16.83 0.85
CA PRO A 433 1.41 -17.10 -0.58
C PRO A 433 2.50 -16.30 -1.30
N THR A 434 2.95 -16.77 -2.47
CA THR A 434 4.02 -16.10 -3.24
C THR A 434 3.76 -14.62 -3.52
N HIS A 435 2.49 -14.26 -3.67
CA HIS A 435 2.03 -12.89 -3.81
C HIS A 435 0.72 -12.67 -3.05
N VAL A 436 0.48 -11.44 -2.63
CA VAL A 436 -0.75 -10.98 -1.95
C VAL A 436 -1.13 -9.63 -2.56
N ARG A 437 -2.38 -9.47 -3.01
CA ARG A 437 -2.87 -8.15 -3.41
C ARG A 437 -3.07 -7.26 -2.19
N SER A 438 -2.91 -5.96 -2.36
CA SER A 438 -3.29 -4.97 -1.34
C SER A 438 -4.72 -5.16 -0.84
N THR A 439 -5.70 -5.45 -1.71
CA THR A 439 -7.10 -5.71 -1.33
C THR A 439 -7.28 -6.97 -0.48
N GLU A 440 -6.31 -7.88 -0.50
CA GLU A 440 -6.29 -9.15 0.24
C GLU A 440 -5.39 -9.08 1.48
N ALA A 441 -4.68 -7.97 1.69
CA ALA A 441 -3.64 -7.86 2.69
C ALA A 441 -4.19 -7.87 4.13
N ARG A 442 -5.34 -7.25 4.39
CA ARG A 442 -5.85 -7.06 5.76
C ARG A 442 -5.98 -8.38 6.54
N PRO A 443 -6.65 -9.43 6.03
CA PRO A 443 -6.68 -10.74 6.69
C PRO A 443 -5.29 -11.35 6.88
N VAL A 444 -4.34 -11.09 5.99
CA VAL A 444 -2.98 -11.64 6.12
C VAL A 444 -2.19 -10.90 7.21
N LEU A 445 -2.30 -9.57 7.26
CA LEU A 445 -1.62 -8.73 8.24
C LEU A 445 -2.20 -8.91 9.66
N ARG A 446 -3.54 -9.08 9.78
CA ARG A 446 -4.26 -9.11 11.07
C ARG A 446 -4.79 -10.49 11.50
N GLY A 447 -4.98 -11.41 10.57
CA GLY A 447 -5.53 -12.75 10.81
C GLY A 447 -4.65 -13.66 11.63
#